data_AF-A0A950M2I6-F1
#
_entry.id   AF-A0A950M2I6-F1
#
_cell.length_a   1.000
_cell.length_b   1.000
_cell.length_c   1.000
_cell.angle_alpha   90.00
_cell.angle_beta   90.00
_cell.angle_gamma   90.00
#
_symmetry.space_group_name_H-M   'P 1'
#
loop_
_entity.id
_entity.type
_entity.pdbx_description
1 polymer ?
#
loop_
_entity_poly.entity_id
_entity_poly.type
_entity_poly.pdbx_seq_one_letter_code
_entity_poly.pdbx_strand_id
1 'polypeptide(L)'
;TPTPTPPPTPTPPPTPGVTATTTTLNVITVPLPLGLGGIAIRTATVAPPDVAGTVQFKDGIATLGGPVPVIGGIAIGPAGFLSKGPHSLTAVFTPTDLVRFTPSTSNTVMFAF
;
A
#
# COMPACT_ATOMS: atom_id res chain seq x y z
N THR A 1 -16.05 -11.84 -63.15
CA THR A 1 -14.93 -12.21 -62.26
C THR A 1 -15.39 -11.99 -60.83
N PRO A 2 -15.40 -13.00 -59.93
CA PRO A 2 -15.76 -12.74 -58.54
C PRO A 2 -14.69 -11.84 -57.89
N THR A 3 -15.14 -10.78 -57.22
CA THR A 3 -14.31 -9.86 -56.45
C THR A 3 -13.69 -10.60 -55.26
N PRO A 4 -12.37 -10.54 -55.02
CA PRO A 4 -11.76 -11.17 -53.85
C PRO A 4 -12.26 -10.48 -52.58
N THR A 5 -12.72 -11.29 -51.61
CA THR A 5 -13.08 -10.82 -50.27
C THR A 5 -11.82 -10.27 -49.58
N PRO A 6 -11.88 -9.08 -48.95
CA PRO A 6 -10.75 -8.56 -48.20
C PRO A 6 -10.38 -9.51 -47.05
N PRO A 7 -9.09 -9.72 -46.76
CA PRO A 7 -8.65 -10.56 -45.67
C PRO A 7 -9.18 -10.01 -44.33
N PRO A 8 -9.47 -10.87 -43.34
CA PRO A 8 -9.92 -10.41 -42.02
C PRO A 8 -8.84 -9.55 -41.38
N THR A 9 -9.22 -8.37 -40.89
CA THR A 9 -8.36 -7.51 -40.09
C THR A 9 -7.92 -8.28 -38.85
N PRO A 10 -6.61 -8.35 -38.52
CA PRO A 10 -6.16 -8.99 -37.29
C PRO A 10 -6.76 -8.25 -36.09
N THR A 11 -7.43 -8.99 -35.21
CA THR A 11 -7.90 -8.46 -33.92
C THR A 11 -6.69 -8.02 -33.09
N PRO A 12 -6.67 -6.79 -32.53
CA PRO A 12 -5.59 -6.38 -31.65
C PRO A 12 -5.50 -7.33 -30.45
N PRO A 13 -4.29 -7.65 -29.95
CA PRO A 13 -4.13 -8.49 -28.77
C PRO A 13 -4.86 -7.86 -27.58
N PRO A 14 -5.42 -8.65 -26.65
CA PRO A 14 -6.07 -8.10 -25.46
C PRO A 14 -5.06 -7.23 -24.70
N THR A 15 -5.45 -5.99 -24.42
CA THR A 15 -4.68 -5.10 -23.54
C THR A 15 -4.47 -5.82 -22.21
N PRO A 16 -3.22 -5.98 -21.71
CA PRO A 16 -3.00 -6.53 -20.39
C PRO A 16 -3.79 -5.73 -19.36
N GLY A 17 -4.66 -6.40 -18.60
CA GLY A 17 -5.42 -5.77 -17.52
C GLY A 17 -4.48 -5.31 -16.40
N VAL A 18 -4.77 -4.16 -15.81
CA VAL A 18 -4.04 -3.68 -14.62
C VAL A 18 -4.39 -4.59 -13.44
N THR A 19 -3.39 -5.17 -12.79
CA THR A 19 -3.55 -6.06 -11.64
C THR A 19 -3.82 -5.24 -10.38
N ALA A 20 -4.89 -5.57 -9.66
CA ALA A 20 -5.17 -4.92 -8.39
C ALA A 20 -4.18 -5.36 -7.31
N THR A 21 -3.81 -4.44 -6.43
CA THR A 21 -3.04 -4.76 -5.22
C THR A 21 -3.91 -4.60 -3.98
N THR A 22 -3.58 -5.33 -2.93
CA THR A 22 -4.19 -5.16 -1.61
C THR A 22 -3.11 -4.88 -0.59
N THR A 23 -3.42 -4.01 0.37
CA THR A 23 -2.53 -3.72 1.50
C THR A 23 -3.29 -3.98 2.79
N THR A 24 -2.65 -4.65 3.75
CA THR A 24 -3.19 -4.84 5.10
C THR A 24 -2.21 -4.25 6.11
N LEU A 25 -2.71 -3.47 7.06
CA LEU A 25 -1.91 -2.83 8.08
C LEU A 25 -2.16 -3.48 9.44
N ASN A 26 -1.07 -3.89 10.09
CA ASN A 26 -1.04 -4.27 11.49
C ASN A 26 -0.21 -3.26 12.29
N VAL A 27 -0.71 -2.88 13.47
CA VAL A 27 -0.02 -1.96 14.38
C VAL A 27 0.11 -2.60 15.74
N ILE A 28 1.34 -2.62 16.27
CA ILE A 28 1.62 -3.01 17.65
C ILE A 28 1.97 -1.73 18.41
N THR A 29 1.29 -1.49 19.53
CA THR A 29 1.49 -0.30 20.36
C THR A 29 2.27 -0.63 21.63
N VAL A 30 3.22 0.22 21.98
CA VAL A 30 4.02 0.14 23.21
C VAL A 30 3.85 1.46 23.96
N PRO A 31 2.91 1.53 24.92
CA PRO A 31 2.67 2.74 25.71
C PRO A 31 3.90 3.11 26.54
N LEU A 32 4.17 4.41 26.67
CA LEU A 32 5.18 4.94 27.57
C LEU A 32 4.61 5.16 28.97
N PRO A 33 5.46 5.12 30.02
CA PRO A 33 5.02 5.40 31.38
C PRO A 33 4.47 6.83 31.49
N LEU A 34 3.64 7.05 32.51
CA LEU A 34 3.05 8.35 32.84
C LEU A 34 2.13 8.93 31.76
N GLY A 35 1.70 8.12 30.78
CA GLY A 35 0.76 8.56 29.74
C GLY A 35 1.35 9.58 28.78
N LEU A 36 2.65 9.48 28.49
CA LEU A 36 3.37 10.40 27.61
C LEU A 36 3.18 10.09 26.12
N GLY A 37 2.29 9.17 25.76
CA GLY A 37 2.18 8.65 24.40
C GLY A 37 2.74 7.22 24.31
N GLY A 38 3.27 6.87 23.15
CA GLY A 38 3.89 5.56 22.97
C GLY A 38 4.56 5.38 21.61
N ILE A 39 5.13 4.20 21.43
CA ILE A 39 5.73 3.77 20.18
C ILE A 39 4.72 2.90 19.44
N ALA A 40 4.46 3.21 18.18
CA ALA A 40 3.72 2.31 17.30
C ALA A 40 4.68 1.57 16.36
N ILE A 41 4.60 0.26 16.27
CA ILE A 41 5.33 -0.54 15.28
C ILE A 41 4.34 -0.88 14.19
N ARG A 42 4.61 -0.44 12.96
CA ARG A 42 3.69 -0.54 11.82
C ARG A 42 4.22 -1.55 10.83
N THR A 43 3.39 -2.53 10.46
CA THR A 43 3.74 -3.52 9.44
C THR A 43 2.63 -3.54 8.40
N ALA A 44 3.00 -3.24 7.15
CA ALA A 44 2.11 -3.35 6.01
C ALA A 44 2.46 -4.60 5.21
N THR A 45 1.45 -5.40 4.89
CA THR A 45 1.55 -6.56 4.01
C THR A 45 0.84 -6.23 2.70
N VAL A 46 1.53 -6.39 1.58
CA VAL A 46 1.06 -6.11 0.22
C VAL A 46 0.93 -7.43 -0.54
N ALA A 47 -0.19 -7.61 -1.23
CA ALA A 47 -0.40 -8.69 -2.18
C ALA A 47 -0.68 -8.12 -3.59
N PRO A 48 -0.15 -8.74 -4.66
CA PRO A 48 0.81 -9.85 -4.67
C PRO A 48 2.18 -9.48 -4.03
N PRO A 49 2.90 -10.45 -3.42
CA PRO A 49 4.13 -10.16 -2.66
C PRO A 49 5.31 -9.73 -3.55
N ASP A 50 5.29 -10.09 -4.83
CA ASP A 50 6.36 -9.78 -5.80
C ASP A 50 6.21 -8.38 -6.42
N VAL A 51 5.19 -7.61 -6.02
CA VAL A 51 4.99 -6.26 -6.55
C VAL A 51 5.97 -5.29 -5.90
N ALA A 52 6.87 -4.74 -6.73
CA ALA A 52 7.74 -3.66 -6.32
C ALA A 52 6.96 -2.35 -6.13
N GLY A 53 7.28 -1.64 -5.05
CA GLY A 53 6.70 -0.34 -4.75
C GLY A 53 7.08 0.13 -3.35
N THR A 54 6.39 1.16 -2.88
CA THR A 54 6.61 1.75 -1.56
C THR A 54 5.31 1.89 -0.78
N VAL A 55 5.38 1.76 0.54
CA VAL A 55 4.29 2.07 1.47
C VAL A 55 4.58 3.37 2.20
N GLN A 56 3.64 4.31 2.14
CA GLN A 56 3.62 5.50 2.99
C GLN A 56 2.68 5.26 4.17
N PHE A 57 3.22 5.26 5.39
CA PHE A 57 2.41 5.21 6.61
C PHE A 57 1.90 6.60 6.98
N LYS A 58 0.68 6.67 7.50
CA LYS A 58 0.01 7.90 7.90
C LYS A 58 -0.72 7.77 9.23
N ASP A 59 -0.81 8.87 9.96
CA ASP A 59 -1.73 9.07 11.08
C ASP A 59 -2.70 10.20 10.71
N GLY A 60 -3.95 9.84 10.43
CA GLY A 60 -4.89 10.71 9.74
C GLY A 60 -4.33 11.16 8.39
N ILE A 61 -4.07 12.46 8.24
CA ILE A 61 -3.47 13.06 7.04
C ILE A 61 -1.94 13.20 7.13
N ALA A 62 -1.37 13.09 8.33
CA ALA A 62 0.06 13.31 8.57
C ALA A 62 0.88 12.10 8.15
N THR A 63 1.98 12.31 7.43
CA THR A 63 2.90 11.23 7.05
C THR A 63 3.81 10.85 8.22
N LEU A 64 3.91 9.56 8.48
CA LEU A 64 4.77 9.01 9.54
C LEU A 64 6.13 8.61 8.95
N GLY A 65 6.98 9.62 8.72
CA GLY A 65 8.26 9.46 8.04
C GLY A 65 8.10 9.37 6.51
N GLY A 66 9.15 8.93 5.83
CA GLY A 66 9.18 8.78 4.37
C GLY A 66 8.58 7.44 3.88
N PRO A 67 8.42 7.29 2.55
CA PRO A 67 7.99 6.03 1.94
C PRO A 67 8.96 4.89 2.25
N VAL A 68 8.41 3.72 2.58
CA VAL A 68 9.18 2.51 2.91
C VAL A 68 9.10 1.51 1.76
N PRO A 69 10.22 0.99 1.25
CA PRO A 69 10.19 -0.01 0.18
C PRO A 69 9.52 -1.31 0.63
N VAL A 70 8.75 -1.92 -0.26
CA VAL A 70 8.19 -3.26 -0.05
C VAL A 70 9.21 -4.32 -0.45
N ILE A 71 9.49 -5.25 0.45
CA ILE A 71 10.41 -6.37 0.23
C ILE A 71 9.68 -7.66 0.60
N GLY A 72 9.50 -8.57 -0.37
CA GLY A 72 8.77 -9.82 -0.17
C GLY A 72 7.32 -9.60 0.29
N GLY A 73 6.65 -8.58 -0.23
CA GLY A 73 5.29 -8.20 0.15
C GLY A 73 5.19 -7.53 1.53
N ILE A 74 6.29 -7.17 2.18
CA ILE A 74 6.26 -6.57 3.52
C ILE A 74 6.96 -5.21 3.50
N ALA A 75 6.35 -4.22 4.16
CA ALA A 75 6.99 -2.96 4.52
C ALA A 75 6.86 -2.73 6.03
N ILE A 76 7.98 -2.50 6.71
CA ILE A 76 8.02 -2.21 8.14
C ILE A 76 8.30 -0.72 8.32
N GLY A 77 7.32 -0.01 8.88
CA GLY A 77 7.43 1.42 9.14
C GLY A 77 8.50 1.72 10.20
N PRO A 78 9.16 2.90 10.14
CA PRO A 78 10.09 3.31 11.18
C PRO A 78 9.38 3.35 12.55
N ALA A 79 10.08 2.89 13.59
CA ALA A 79 9.62 3.10 14.95
C ALA A 79 9.53 4.62 15.20
N GLY A 80 8.34 5.08 15.55
CA GLY A 80 8.07 6.50 15.76
C GLY A 80 7.26 6.71 17.03
N PHE A 81 7.64 7.75 17.76
CA PHE A 81 6.88 8.25 18.90
C PHE A 81 5.59 8.90 18.42
N LEU A 82 4.48 8.57 19.06
CA LEU A 82 3.20 9.23 18.88
C LEU A 82 2.77 9.79 20.23
N SER A 83 2.21 11.01 20.20
CA SER A 83 1.75 11.72 21.39
C SER A 83 0.63 10.96 22.10
N LYS A 84 0.32 11.35 23.34
CA LYS A 84 -0.90 10.91 24.01
C LYS A 84 -2.13 11.31 23.18
N GLY A 85 -3.14 10.44 23.13
CA GLY A 85 -4.42 10.72 22.48
C GLY A 85 -4.79 9.73 21.38
N PRO A 86 -5.91 9.99 20.68
CA PRO A 86 -6.41 9.11 19.63
C PRO A 86 -5.56 9.21 18.36
N HIS A 87 -5.34 8.07 17.72
CA HIS A 87 -4.62 7.91 16.47
C HIS A 87 -5.43 7.06 15.49
N SER A 88 -5.26 7.35 14.20
CA SER A 88 -5.94 6.65 13.11
C SER A 88 -4.95 6.35 12.00
N LEU A 89 -4.37 5.15 12.06
CA LEU A 89 -3.26 4.78 11.18
C LEU A 89 -3.74 4.11 9.91
N THR A 90 -3.14 4.50 8.80
CA THR A 90 -3.32 3.89 7.48
C THR A 90 -1.97 3.72 6.77
N ALA A 91 -1.93 2.82 5.80
CA ALA A 91 -0.80 2.58 4.92
C ALA A 91 -1.26 2.69 3.46
N VAL A 92 -0.55 3.48 2.66
CA VAL A 92 -0.83 3.67 1.24
C VAL A 92 0.30 3.05 0.44
N PHE A 93 0.00 2.00 -0.31
CA PHE A 93 0.94 1.37 -1.23
C PHE A 93 0.88 2.00 -2.61
N THR A 94 2.05 2.35 -3.15
CA THR A 94 2.23 2.86 -4.51
C THR A 94 3.17 1.91 -5.27
N PRO A 95 2.68 1.18 -6.29
CA PRO A 95 3.50 0.35 -7.15
C PRO A 95 4.47 1.18 -7.99
N THR A 96 5.62 0.60 -8.33
CA THR A 96 6.59 1.22 -9.25
C THR A 96 6.08 1.22 -10.71
N ASP A 97 5.32 0.20 -11.11
CA ASP A 97 4.71 0.08 -12.45
C ASP A 97 3.18 0.29 -12.35
N LEU A 98 2.74 1.53 -12.55
CA LEU A 98 1.32 1.91 -12.52
C LEU A 98 0.54 1.45 -13.77
N VAL A 99 1.22 0.96 -14.81
CA VAL A 99 0.57 0.39 -16.00
C VAL A 99 0.17 -1.06 -15.71
N ARG A 100 0.93 -1.76 -14.86
CA ARG A 100 0.65 -3.15 -14.48
C ARG A 100 -0.08 -3.31 -13.17
N PHE A 101 0.05 -2.37 -12.24
CA PHE A 101 -0.52 -2.48 -10.90
C PHE A 101 -1.25 -1.21 -10.46
N THR A 102 -2.37 -1.38 -9.78
CA THR A 102 -3.07 -0.25 -9.14
C THR A 102 -2.54 -0.01 -7.72
N PRO A 103 -2.44 1.25 -7.26
CA PRO A 103 -2.23 1.57 -5.85
C PRO A 103 -3.32 0.99 -4.95
N SER A 104 -3.01 0.83 -3.67
CA SER A 104 -3.99 0.39 -2.67
C SER A 104 -3.79 1.09 -1.32
N THR A 105 -4.88 1.17 -0.55
CA THR A 105 -4.86 1.69 0.82
C THR A 105 -5.28 0.57 1.76
N SER A 106 -4.64 0.50 2.93
CA SER A 106 -4.96 -0.49 3.95
C SER A 106 -6.29 -0.24 4.65
N ASN A 107 -6.66 -1.19 5.53
CA ASN A 107 -7.58 -0.92 6.62
C ASN A 107 -7.07 0.22 7.52
N THR A 108 -8.00 0.87 8.21
CA THR A 108 -7.71 1.86 9.25
C THR A 108 -7.53 1.14 10.60
N VAL A 109 -6.44 1.44 11.29
CA VAL A 109 -6.20 0.96 12.66
C VAL A 109 -6.33 2.13 13.62
N MET A 110 -7.36 2.10 14.47
CA MET A 110 -7.61 3.13 15.47
C MET A 110 -7.17 2.66 16.85
N PHE A 111 -6.47 3.52 17.59
CA PHE A 111 -6.06 3.27 18.97
C PHE A 111 -5.81 4.60 19.67
N ALA A 112 -5.51 4.55 20.97
CA ALA A 112 -5.05 5.72 21.72
C ALA A 112 -3.84 5.36 22.58
N PHE A 113 -2.95 6.33 22.78
CA PHE A 113 -1.90 6.27 23.78
C PHE A 113 -2.25 7.09 25.02
#